data_AF-A0A9E0VFQ4-F1
#
_entry.id   AF-A0A9E0VFQ4-F1
#
_cell.length_a   1.000
_cell.length_b   1.000
_cell.length_c   1.000
_cell.angle_alpha   90.00
_cell.angle_beta   90.00
_cell.angle_gamma   90.00
#
_symmetry.space_group_name_H-M   'P 1'
#
loop_
_entity.id
_entity.type
_entity.pdbx_description
1 polymer ?
#
loop_
_entity_poly.entity_id
_entity_poly.type
_entity_poly.pdbx_seq_one_letter_code
_entity_poly.pdbx_strand_id
1 'polypeptide(L)'
;MAEHHDIEHTEAHKEHIGLPGYFAVFGVLVVGTILTYFVATIDLDSILFPGANTLVALLIAFTKMTCVILFFMHVYWQSKMIWLSAVAGFFWMAIMFAYTMQDYLTRVTGTFNP
;
A
#
# COMPACT_ATOMS: atom_id res chain seq x y z
N MET A 1 -32.66 -53.34 -5.92
CA MET A 1 -32.72 -52.63 -4.63
C MET A 1 -31.48 -51.75 -4.60
N ALA A 2 -31.66 -50.49 -4.95
CA ALA A 2 -30.58 -49.53 -5.14
C ALA A 2 -29.93 -49.21 -3.79
N GLU A 3 -28.63 -49.44 -3.68
CA GLU A 3 -27.79 -48.78 -2.67
C GLU A 3 -27.87 -47.29 -2.96
N HIS A 4 -28.64 -46.59 -2.12
CA HIS A 4 -28.74 -45.15 -2.14
C HIS A 4 -27.39 -44.61 -1.69
N HIS A 5 -26.74 -43.97 -2.66
CA HIS A 5 -25.54 -43.17 -2.52
C HIS A 5 -25.86 -41.97 -1.61
N ASP A 6 -25.77 -42.18 -0.30
CA ASP A 6 -25.79 -41.11 0.67
C ASP A 6 -24.41 -40.44 0.62
N ILE A 7 -24.27 -39.55 -0.35
CA ILE A 7 -23.26 -38.48 -0.33
C ILE A 7 -23.47 -37.77 1.00
N GLU A 8 -22.65 -38.11 1.99
CA GLU A 8 -22.45 -37.32 3.18
C GLU A 8 -21.88 -35.98 2.70
N HIS A 9 -22.78 -35.04 2.40
CA HIS A 9 -22.45 -33.65 2.22
C HIS A 9 -21.90 -33.17 3.57
N THR A 10 -20.60 -33.40 3.76
CA THR A 10 -19.78 -32.72 4.76
C THR A 10 -19.86 -31.24 4.40
N GLU A 11 -20.87 -30.58 4.96
CA GLU A 11 -20.99 -29.14 5.08
C GLU A 11 -19.73 -28.67 5.80
N ALA A 12 -18.70 -28.37 5.00
CA ALA A 12 -17.48 -27.76 5.42
C ALA A 12 -17.87 -26.48 6.19
N HIS A 13 -17.81 -26.58 7.52
CA HIS A 13 -18.06 -25.50 8.44
C HIS A 13 -17.09 -24.39 8.09
N LYS A 14 -17.56 -23.41 7.31
CA LYS A 14 -16.80 -22.21 6.96
C LYS A 14 -16.58 -21.48 8.26
N GLU A 15 -15.39 -21.67 8.83
CA GLU A 15 -14.87 -20.89 9.93
C GLU A 15 -14.76 -19.44 9.45
N HIS A 16 -15.84 -18.70 9.67
CA HIS A 16 -15.95 -17.30 9.29
C HIS A 16 -14.95 -16.51 10.13
N ILE A 17 -13.82 -16.17 9.51
CA ILE A 17 -12.79 -15.27 10.02
C ILE A 17 -13.43 -14.10 10.77
N GLY A 18 -13.14 -14.04 12.07
CA GLY A 18 -13.86 -13.20 13.00
C GLY A 18 -13.80 -11.71 12.64
N LEU A 19 -14.96 -11.05 12.80
CA LEU A 19 -15.15 -9.61 12.78
C LEU A 19 -14.06 -8.74 13.49
N PRO A 20 -13.37 -9.15 14.59
CA PRO A 20 -12.42 -8.26 15.27
C PRO A 20 -11.25 -7.77 14.41
N GLY A 21 -10.80 -8.55 13.41
CA GLY A 21 -9.70 -8.12 12.53
C GLY A 21 -10.03 -6.89 11.70
N TYR A 22 -11.28 -6.78 11.23
CA TYR A 22 -11.74 -5.65 10.42
C TYR A 22 -11.79 -4.33 11.21
N PHE A 23 -12.19 -4.38 12.49
CA PHE A 23 -12.28 -3.19 13.33
C PHE A 23 -10.90 -2.64 13.72
N ALA A 24 -9.92 -3.51 13.98
CA ALA A 24 -8.54 -3.10 14.24
C ALA A 24 -7.94 -2.36 13.04
N VAL A 25 -8.20 -2.88 11.84
CA VAL A 25 -7.75 -2.28 10.58
C VAL A 25 -8.46 -0.95 10.30
N PHE A 26 -9.77 -0.87 10.54
CA PHE A 26 -10.54 0.38 10.44
C PHE A 26 -9.98 1.47 11.36
N GLY A 27 -9.63 1.12 12.60
CA GLY A 27 -8.99 2.05 13.54
C GLY A 27 -7.66 2.61 13.02
N VAL A 28 -6.78 1.75 12.50
CA VAL A 28 -5.50 2.16 11.92
C VAL A 28 -5.69 3.11 10.73
N LEU A 29 -6.68 2.86 9.87
CA LEU A 29 -6.98 3.72 8.72
C LEU A 29 -7.48 5.11 9.13
N VAL A 30 -8.38 5.16 10.12
CA VAL A 30 -8.90 6.42 10.66
C VAL A 30 -7.75 7.22 11.28
N VAL A 31 -6.91 6.58 12.11
CA VAL A 31 -5.74 7.23 12.71
C VAL A 31 -4.78 7.77 11.64
N GLY A 32 -4.45 6.98 10.62
CA GLY A 32 -3.58 7.42 9.53
C GLY A 32 -4.14 8.62 8.74
N THR A 33 -5.47 8.66 8.57
CA THR A 33 -6.16 9.77 7.88
C THR A 33 -6.17 11.04 8.72
N ILE A 34 -6.48 10.92 10.02
CA ILE A 34 -6.45 12.04 10.96
C ILE A 34 -5.03 12.62 11.06
N LEU A 35 -4.01 11.75 11.13
CA LEU A 35 -2.63 12.19 11.23
C LEU A 35 -2.17 12.93 9.97
N THR A 36 -2.60 12.49 8.79
CA THR A 36 -2.31 13.20 7.52
C THR A 36 -3.01 14.56 7.47
N TYR A 37 -4.27 14.62 7.88
CA TYR A 37 -5.03 15.87 7.95
C TYR A 37 -4.37 16.88 8.91
N PHE A 38 -3.99 16.44 10.11
CA PHE A 38 -3.33 17.30 11.10
C PHE A 38 -1.98 17.82 10.65
N VAL A 39 -1.19 17.04 9.92
CA VAL A 39 0.09 17.54 9.41
C VAL A 39 -0.13 18.52 8.26
N ALA A 40 -1.16 18.31 7.43
CA ALA A 40 -1.52 19.25 6.38
C ALA A 40 -2.01 20.61 6.91
N THR A 41 -2.51 20.70 8.15
CA THR A 41 -2.91 21.98 8.75
C THR A 41 -1.77 22.75 9.41
N ILE A 42 -0.56 22.16 9.49
CA ILE A 42 0.63 22.85 9.99
C ILE A 42 1.43 23.36 8.80
N ASP A 43 1.73 24.65 8.77
CA ASP A 43 2.63 25.22 7.76
C ASP A 43 4.10 24.95 8.13
N LEU A 44 4.62 23.81 7.68
CA LEU A 44 6.04 23.46 7.82
C LEU A 44 6.95 24.23 6.85
N ASP A 45 6.38 24.93 5.87
CA ASP A 45 7.11 25.69 4.85
C ASP A 45 7.91 26.87 5.46
N SER A 46 7.43 27.44 6.57
CA SER A 46 8.07 28.59 7.22
C SER A 46 9.25 28.23 8.12
N ILE A 47 9.46 26.96 8.48
CA ILE A 47 10.36 26.58 9.59
C ILE A 47 11.62 25.82 9.15
N LEU A 48 11.64 25.25 7.93
CA LEU A 48 12.72 24.37 7.46
C LEU A 48 13.30 24.78 6.10
N PHE A 49 12.53 24.68 5.01
CA PHE A 49 12.97 24.97 3.63
C PHE A 49 11.74 25.15 2.73
N PRO A 50 11.82 25.91 1.62
CA PRO A 50 10.76 25.96 0.61
C PRO A 50 10.46 24.54 0.07
N GLY A 51 9.23 24.06 0.25
CA GLY A 51 8.80 22.72 -0.18
C GLY A 51 8.89 21.61 0.88
N ALA A 52 9.24 21.95 2.13
CA ALA A 52 9.28 20.99 3.24
C ALA A 52 7.91 20.32 3.49
N ASN A 53 6.80 21.04 3.24
CA ASN A 53 5.45 20.51 3.40
C ASN A 53 5.20 19.29 2.49
N THR A 54 5.63 19.36 1.23
CA THR A 54 5.48 18.26 0.26
C THR A 54 6.30 17.03 0.66
N LEU A 55 7.54 17.21 1.12
CA LEU A 55 8.39 16.09 1.55
C LEU A 55 7.80 15.39 2.77
N VAL A 56 7.29 16.14 3.74
CA VAL A 56 6.65 15.59 4.94
C VAL A 56 5.34 14.90 4.61
N ALA A 57 4.51 15.49 3.73
CA ALA A 57 3.30 14.85 3.22
C ALA A 57 3.60 13.52 2.51
N LEU A 58 4.65 13.46 1.69
CA LEU A 58 5.11 12.24 1.03
C LEU A 58 5.60 11.18 2.03
N LEU A 59 6.38 11.59 3.03
CA LEU A 59 6.86 10.68 4.08
C LEU A 59 5.68 10.00 4.80
N ILE A 60 4.69 10.79 5.22
CA ILE A 60 3.49 10.31 5.90
C ILE A 60 2.66 9.43 4.97
N ALA A 61 2.55 9.80 3.70
CA ALA A 61 1.87 9.00 2.69
C ALA A 61 2.53 7.61 2.55
N PHE A 62 3.86 7.54 2.50
CA PHE A 62 4.60 6.27 2.46
C PHE A 62 4.38 5.46 3.74
N THR A 63 4.50 6.06 4.93
CA THR A 63 4.24 5.37 6.20
C THR A 63 2.83 4.77 6.23
N LYS A 64 1.81 5.56 5.83
CA LYS A 64 0.43 5.08 5.72
C LYS A 64 0.31 3.93 4.72
N MET A 65 0.94 4.05 3.54
CA MET A 65 0.89 3.01 2.51
C MET A 65 1.50 1.70 3.01
N THR A 66 2.63 1.76 3.74
CA THR A 66 3.24 0.57 4.36
C THR A 66 2.33 -0.07 5.40
N CYS A 67 1.70 0.72 6.29
CA CYS A 67 0.72 0.18 7.25
C CYS A 67 -0.45 -0.50 6.54
N VAL A 68 -0.98 0.09 5.46
CA VAL A 68 -2.06 -0.52 4.67
C VAL A 68 -1.62 -1.87 4.08
N ILE A 69 -0.43 -1.96 3.49
CA ILE A 69 0.04 -3.23 2.89
C ILE A 69 0.25 -4.31 3.97
N LEU A 70 0.85 -3.97 5.10
CA LEU A 70 1.13 -4.94 6.15
C LEU A 70 -0.14 -5.46 6.84
N PHE A 71 -1.10 -4.57 7.14
CA PHE A 71 -2.29 -4.91 7.92
C PHE A 71 -3.54 -5.17 7.06
N PHE A 72 -3.83 -4.32 6.07
CA PHE A 72 -5.05 -4.41 5.23
C PHE A 72 -4.96 -5.52 4.19
N MET A 73 -3.79 -5.70 3.58
CA MET A 73 -3.56 -6.82 2.65
C MET A 73 -3.20 -8.12 3.36
N HIS A 74 -3.26 -8.14 4.70
CA HIS A 74 -2.94 -9.31 5.53
C HIS A 74 -1.51 -9.86 5.26
N VAL A 75 -0.63 -9.11 4.60
CA VAL A 75 0.67 -9.62 4.12
C VAL A 75 1.52 -10.13 5.27
N TYR A 76 1.38 -9.55 6.47
CA TYR A 76 2.13 -9.95 7.66
C TYR A 76 1.84 -11.39 8.13
N TRP A 77 0.59 -11.89 8.01
CA TRP A 77 0.27 -13.27 8.40
C TRP A 77 0.24 -14.24 7.21
N GLN A 78 0.44 -13.75 5.99
CA GLN A 78 0.48 -14.60 4.81
C GLN A 78 1.84 -15.30 4.65
N SER A 79 1.84 -16.40 3.89
CA SER A 79 3.06 -17.18 3.61
C SER A 79 4.14 -16.34 2.91
N LYS A 80 5.40 -16.72 3.11
CA LYS A 80 6.59 -16.05 2.54
C LYS A 80 6.53 -15.86 1.02
N MET A 81 5.74 -16.66 0.31
CA MET A 81 5.54 -16.54 -1.14
C MET A 81 4.79 -15.25 -1.53
N ILE A 82 3.82 -14.82 -0.72
CA ILE A 82 3.08 -13.57 -0.94
C ILE A 82 3.98 -12.36 -0.70
N TRP A 83 4.82 -12.42 0.34
CA TRP A 83 5.77 -11.34 0.66
C TRP A 83 6.77 -11.11 -0.47
N LEU A 84 7.28 -12.19 -1.08
CA LEU A 84 8.23 -12.11 -2.19
C LEU A 84 7.60 -11.46 -3.43
N SER A 85 6.34 -11.79 -3.73
CA SER A 85 5.60 -11.18 -4.85
C SER A 85 5.34 -9.69 -4.63
N ALA A 86 4.97 -9.29 -3.41
CA ALA A 86 4.75 -7.88 -3.07
C ALA A 86 6.03 -7.05 -3.24
N VAL A 87 7.17 -7.56 -2.76
CA VAL A 87 8.47 -6.89 -2.93
C VAL A 87 8.89 -6.86 -4.39
N ALA A 88 8.68 -7.95 -5.15
CA ALA A 88 8.98 -7.99 -6.58
C ALA A 88 8.17 -6.95 -7.37
N GLY A 89 6.88 -6.78 -7.06
CA GLY A 89 6.03 -5.76 -7.69
C GLY A 89 6.52 -4.34 -7.38
N PHE A 90 6.88 -4.06 -6.13
CA PHE A 90 7.39 -2.75 -5.73
C PHE A 90 8.76 -2.45 -6.36
N PHE A 91 9.64 -3.45 -6.42
CA PHE A 91 10.93 -3.38 -7.08
C PHE A 91 10.77 -3.11 -8.59
N TRP A 92 9.85 -3.82 -9.24
CA TRP A 92 9.56 -3.61 -10.66
C TRP A 92 9.01 -2.20 -10.94
N MET A 93 8.08 -1.73 -10.12
CA MET A 93 7.55 -0.36 -10.19
C MET A 93 8.66 0.69 -10.03
N ALA A 94 9.56 0.51 -9.06
CA ALA A 94 10.67 1.43 -8.83
C ALA A 94 11.61 1.53 -10.05
N ILE A 95 11.88 0.41 -10.72
CA ILE A 95 12.69 0.38 -11.95
C ILE A 95 11.99 1.16 -13.07
N MET A 96 10.71 0.95 -13.29
CA MET A 96 9.94 1.66 -14.32
C MET A 96 9.92 3.17 -14.06
N PHE A 97 9.77 3.58 -12.80
CA PHE A 97 9.80 4.99 -12.41
C PHE A 97 11.17 5.62 -12.66
N ALA A 98 12.26 4.91 -12.32
CA ALA A 98 13.62 5.36 -12.57
C ALA A 98 13.90 5.55 -14.07
N TYR A 99 13.49 4.58 -14.91
CA TYR A 99 13.64 4.70 -16.36
C TYR A 99 12.83 5.85 -16.94
N THR A 100 11.58 6.02 -16.48
CA THR A 100 10.73 7.13 -16.92
C THR A 100 11.41 8.47 -16.62
N MET A 101 11.91 8.68 -15.39
CA MET A 101 12.61 9.91 -15.02
C MET A 101 13.89 10.13 -15.84
N GLN A 102 14.66 9.06 -16.12
CA GLN A 102 15.84 9.16 -16.98
C GLN A 102 15.50 9.60 -18.40
N ASP A 103 14.43 9.08 -18.99
CA ASP A 103 13.94 9.50 -20.31
C ASP A 103 13.52 10.99 -20.29
N TYR A 104 12.78 11.44 -19.27
CA TYR A 104 12.44 12.86 -19.11
C TYR A 104 13.67 13.78 -18.98
N LEU A 105 14.64 13.40 -18.15
CA LEU A 105 15.86 14.18 -17.93
C LEU A 105 16.73 14.26 -19.19
N THR A 106 16.78 13.18 -19.98
CA THR A 106 17.58 13.13 -21.21
C THR A 106 16.97 13.98 -22.33
N ARG A 107 15.64 14.18 -22.33
CA ARG A 107 14.91 14.99 -23.32
C ARG A 107 15.10 16.51 -23.17
N VAL A 108 15.71 16.97 -22.09
CA VAL A 108 15.99 18.41 -21.85
C VAL A 108 17.09 18.96 -22.77
N THR A 109 17.91 18.12 -23.41
CA THR A 109 18.95 18.55 -24.36
C THR A 109 18.43 18.53 -25.81
N GLY A 110 17.36 19.27 -26.06
CA GLY A 110 16.83 19.55 -27.40
C GLY A 110 17.06 21.00 -27.76
N THR A 111 18.32 21.41 -27.93
CA THR A 111 18.63 22.68 -28.60
C THR A 111 18.08 22.59 -30.03
N PHE A 112 16.89 23.16 -30.26
CA PHE A 112 16.44 23.56 -31.58
C PHE A 112 17.43 24.62 -32.06
N ASN A 113 18.45 24.18 -32.78
CA ASN A 113 19.24 25.05 -33.63
C ASN A 113 18.34 25.40 -34.83
N PRO A 114 18.04 26.70 -35.09
CA PRO A 114 17.17 27.10 -36.18
C PRO A 114 17.69 26.68 -37.56
#